data_AF-A0A1I3HNT9-F1
#
_entry.id   AF-A0A1I3HNT9-F1
#
_cell.length_a   1.000
_cell.length_b   1.000
_cell.length_c   1.000
_cell.angle_alpha   90.00
_cell.angle_beta   90.00
_cell.angle_gamma   90.00
#
_symmetry.space_group_name_H-M   'P 1'
#
loop_
_entity.id
_entity.type
_entity.pdbx_description
1 polymer ?
#
loop_
_entity_poly.entity_id
_entity_poly.type
_entity_poly.pdbx_seq_one_letter_code
_entity_poly.pdbx_strand_id
1 'polypeptide(L)'
;MSTYTISIQGEPGLNGVQGISGVSGVNSAADNTGQPGKKGTKNWLGGCDKCATSGTTGAHAVSGGDRGEPAGRGGLAPSFTLTLYELHVPDGKPLSILSQGGVGGTGGTGGTGGNGDTGGNAGINYEKCINNGTCQPAVGGNGGDGAVGGVGGPAGDGGAGGSITIYCPANVQSLIMALSSGGEAGKAGEGGQGGKGGDGGANEPLPNQSTPTYAPPGQPGGQGAGGSAGSPGARGTVTFFTLNSR
;
A
#
# COMPACT_ATOMS: atom_id res chain seq x y z
N MET A 1 8.06 -3.44 -41.77
CA MET A 1 9.37 -3.89 -42.27
C MET A 1 9.88 -4.95 -41.32
N SER A 2 10.23 -6.13 -41.81
CA SER A 2 10.56 -7.29 -40.97
C SER A 2 12.07 -7.38 -40.73
N THR A 3 12.48 -7.38 -39.46
CA THR A 3 13.86 -7.60 -39.01
C THR A 3 13.99 -9.04 -38.52
N TYR A 4 15.05 -9.76 -38.89
CA TYR A 4 15.32 -11.09 -38.33
C TYR A 4 15.92 -10.91 -36.94
N THR A 5 15.15 -11.27 -35.91
CA THR A 5 15.56 -11.07 -34.51
C THR A 5 15.57 -12.40 -33.77
N ILE A 6 16.70 -12.72 -33.15
CA ILE A 6 16.81 -13.75 -32.12
C ILE A 6 16.67 -13.04 -30.77
N SER A 7 15.67 -13.42 -29.99
CA SER A 7 15.41 -12.84 -28.66
C SER A 7 15.66 -13.88 -27.58
N ILE A 8 16.53 -13.55 -26.64
CA ILE A 8 16.87 -14.37 -25.48
C ILE A 8 16.48 -13.59 -24.24
N GLN A 9 15.41 -14.00 -23.55
CA GLN A 9 14.82 -13.23 -22.47
C GLN A 9 14.89 -13.98 -21.14
N GLY A 10 15.15 -13.23 -20.08
CA GLY A 10 14.88 -13.70 -18.72
C GLY A 10 13.41 -13.54 -18.37
N GLU A 11 12.89 -14.44 -17.54
CA GLU A 11 11.50 -14.38 -17.08
C GLU A 11 11.23 -13.13 -16.22
N PRO A 12 10.04 -12.50 -16.31
CA PRO A 12 9.69 -11.42 -15.39
C PRO A 12 9.65 -11.87 -13.93
N GLY A 13 9.99 -10.95 -13.02
CA GLY A 13 9.80 -11.15 -11.59
C GLY A 13 8.32 -11.11 -11.21
N LEU A 14 7.94 -11.93 -10.21
CA LEU A 14 6.57 -11.93 -9.69
C LEU A 14 6.29 -10.62 -8.94
N ASN A 15 5.07 -10.10 -9.07
CA ASN A 15 4.63 -8.96 -8.26
C ASN A 15 4.43 -9.37 -6.80
N GLY A 16 4.67 -8.43 -5.90
CA GLY A 16 4.32 -8.58 -4.49
C GLY A 16 2.81 -8.55 -4.29
N VAL A 17 2.36 -9.23 -3.24
CA VAL A 17 0.96 -9.28 -2.82
C VAL A 17 0.63 -8.07 -1.94
N GLN A 18 -0.58 -7.53 -2.10
CA GLN A 18 -1.08 -6.44 -1.25
C GLN A 18 -1.18 -6.88 0.22
N GLY A 19 -0.80 -5.98 1.13
CA GLY A 19 -0.99 -6.15 2.57
C GLY A 19 -2.46 -6.12 2.97
N ILE A 20 -2.81 -6.88 3.99
CA ILE A 20 -4.18 -7.00 4.51
C ILE A 20 -4.57 -5.70 5.22
N SER A 21 -5.83 -5.27 5.06
CA SER A 21 -6.38 -4.14 5.80
C SER A 21 -6.45 -4.42 7.30
N GLY A 22 -6.15 -3.39 8.09
CA GLY A 22 -6.31 -3.40 9.53
C GLY A 22 -7.76 -3.52 9.96
N VAL A 23 -7.95 -3.90 11.22
CA VAL A 23 -9.27 -4.16 11.79
C VAL A 23 -9.78 -2.90 12.48
N SER A 24 -10.96 -2.45 12.08
CA SER A 24 -11.63 -1.31 12.70
C SER A 24 -12.07 -1.61 14.13
N GLY A 25 -12.13 -0.57 14.95
CA GLY A 25 -12.76 -0.61 16.26
C GLY A 25 -14.25 -0.86 16.10
N VAL A 26 -14.83 -1.60 17.04
CA VAL A 26 -16.27 -1.80 17.13
C VAL A 26 -16.71 -1.53 18.55
N ASN A 27 -17.66 -0.62 18.71
CA ASN A 27 -18.24 -0.30 20.00
C ASN A 27 -18.89 -1.54 20.65
N SER A 28 -18.66 -1.71 21.94
CA SER A 28 -19.13 -2.88 22.68
C SER A 28 -19.54 -2.49 24.11
N ALA A 29 -20.62 -3.10 24.60
CA ALA A 29 -21.05 -2.90 25.98
C ALA A 29 -20.10 -3.58 26.98
N ALA A 30 -19.42 -4.66 26.57
CA ALA A 30 -18.47 -5.39 27.40
C ALA A 30 -17.23 -4.54 27.71
N ASP A 31 -16.76 -3.77 26.72
CA ASP A 31 -15.59 -2.89 26.83
C ASP A 31 -15.96 -1.44 27.15
N ASN A 32 -17.26 -1.18 27.31
CA ASN A 32 -17.84 0.13 27.61
C ASN A 32 -17.41 1.23 26.59
N THR A 33 -17.37 0.90 25.31
CA THR A 33 -17.02 1.82 24.21
C THR A 33 -18.26 2.27 23.43
N GLY A 34 -18.29 3.55 23.05
CA GLY A 34 -19.37 4.19 22.29
C GLY A 34 -20.76 4.14 22.95
N GLN A 35 -20.83 3.86 24.25
CA GLN A 35 -22.10 3.70 24.93
C GLN A 35 -22.73 5.07 25.20
N PRO A 36 -24.04 5.24 24.94
CA PRO A 36 -24.70 6.48 25.25
C PRO A 36 -24.82 6.69 26.76
N GLY A 37 -24.75 7.95 27.15
CA GLY A 37 -25.01 8.38 28.51
C GLY A 37 -26.48 8.15 28.91
N LYS A 38 -26.70 7.91 30.20
CA LYS A 38 -28.03 7.73 30.77
C LYS A 38 -28.66 9.09 31.08
N LYS A 39 -29.96 9.22 30.84
CA LYS A 39 -30.71 10.42 31.20
C LYS A 39 -30.76 10.60 32.72
N GLY A 40 -30.81 11.86 33.15
CA GLY A 40 -31.05 12.18 34.56
C GLY A 40 -32.48 11.81 34.99
N THR A 41 -32.70 11.66 36.29
CA THR A 41 -34.01 11.32 36.89
C THR A 41 -34.46 12.43 37.85
N LYS A 42 -35.79 12.56 38.01
CA LYS A 42 -36.41 13.40 39.04
C LYS A 42 -36.79 12.56 40.26
N ASN A 43 -36.74 13.14 41.44
CA ASN A 43 -37.32 12.56 42.65
C ASN A 43 -38.84 12.80 42.68
N TRP A 44 -39.53 12.20 43.64
CA TRP A 44 -40.99 12.28 43.77
C TRP A 44 -41.51 13.70 44.07
N LEU A 45 -40.67 14.59 44.63
CA LEU A 45 -40.95 16.02 44.83
C LEU A 45 -40.64 16.86 43.58
N GLY A 46 -40.27 16.21 42.48
CA GLY A 46 -39.83 16.83 41.25
C GLY A 46 -38.40 17.35 41.31
N GLY A 47 -37.69 17.33 42.44
CA GLY A 47 -36.27 17.69 42.54
C GLY A 47 -35.37 16.77 41.69
N CYS A 48 -34.09 17.12 41.57
CA CYS A 48 -33.11 16.31 40.84
C CYS A 48 -32.72 15.10 41.68
N ASP A 49 -32.88 13.89 41.14
CA ASP A 49 -32.54 12.64 41.81
C ASP A 49 -31.16 12.14 41.35
N LYS A 50 -31.00 11.92 40.04
CA LYS A 50 -29.72 11.56 39.43
C LYS A 50 -29.43 12.47 38.26
N CYS A 51 -28.18 12.90 38.14
CA CYS A 51 -27.72 13.61 36.95
C CYS A 51 -27.54 12.63 35.78
N ALA A 52 -27.64 13.16 34.57
CA ALA A 52 -27.29 12.44 33.37
C ALA A 52 -25.81 12.05 33.37
N THR A 53 -25.48 10.96 32.71
CA THR A 53 -24.08 10.54 32.54
C THR A 53 -23.59 10.92 31.14
N SER A 54 -22.28 11.10 31.02
CA SER A 54 -21.63 11.26 29.72
C SER A 54 -21.69 9.97 28.90
N GLY A 55 -21.60 10.11 27.58
CA GLY A 55 -21.33 8.97 26.71
C GLY A 55 -19.88 8.51 26.83
N THR A 56 -19.58 7.31 26.35
CA THR A 56 -18.22 6.75 26.41
C THR A 56 -17.50 6.86 25.09
N THR A 57 -16.16 6.92 25.15
CA THR A 57 -15.30 7.03 23.97
C THR A 57 -15.54 5.86 23.01
N GLY A 58 -15.55 6.15 21.72
CA GLY A 58 -15.67 5.15 20.66
C GLY A 58 -14.47 4.20 20.64
N ALA A 59 -14.68 2.99 20.14
CA ALA A 59 -13.60 2.01 20.05
C ALA A 59 -12.51 2.48 19.09
N HIS A 60 -11.25 2.47 19.52
CA HIS A 60 -10.12 2.67 18.63
C HIS A 60 -10.00 1.51 17.64
N ALA A 61 -9.39 1.76 16.49
CA ALA A 61 -8.95 0.72 15.57
C ALA A 61 -8.13 -0.35 16.29
N VAL A 62 -8.39 -1.61 15.97
CA VAL A 62 -7.73 -2.77 16.59
C VAL A 62 -6.34 -2.98 16.00
N SER A 63 -6.17 -2.77 14.69
CA SER A 63 -4.88 -2.91 14.04
C SER A 63 -4.70 -1.96 12.85
N GLY A 64 -3.44 -1.64 12.56
CA GLY A 64 -3.04 -1.00 11.32
C GLY A 64 -3.07 -1.96 10.13
N GLY A 65 -2.82 -1.42 8.94
CA GLY A 65 -2.68 -2.24 7.74
C GLY A 65 -1.36 -2.99 7.72
N ASP A 66 -1.35 -4.19 7.15
CA ASP A 66 -0.15 -4.99 7.00
C ASP A 66 0.75 -4.47 5.88
N ARG A 67 2.02 -4.86 5.93
CA ARG A 67 2.98 -4.54 4.88
C ARG A 67 2.60 -5.24 3.57
N GLY A 68 2.83 -4.58 2.43
CA GLY A 68 2.85 -5.24 1.13
C GLY A 68 4.05 -6.18 1.00
N GLU A 69 3.86 -7.33 0.37
CA GLU A 69 4.91 -8.33 0.18
C GLU A 69 5.97 -7.85 -0.84
N PRO A 70 7.22 -8.30 -0.71
CA PRO A 70 8.27 -8.00 -1.66
C PRO A 70 7.97 -8.64 -3.03
N ALA A 71 8.41 -7.97 -4.08
CA ALA A 71 8.38 -8.55 -5.42
C ALA A 71 9.59 -9.42 -5.72
N GLY A 72 9.41 -10.34 -6.65
CA GLY A 72 10.46 -11.20 -7.19
C GLY A 72 11.38 -10.46 -8.14
N ARG A 73 12.66 -10.86 -8.16
CA ARG A 73 13.66 -10.40 -9.12
C ARG A 73 13.35 -10.91 -10.53
N GLY A 74 13.66 -10.11 -11.55
CA GLY A 74 13.67 -10.55 -12.94
C GLY A 74 14.72 -11.63 -13.20
N GLY A 75 14.34 -12.66 -13.95
CA GLY A 75 15.20 -13.77 -14.33
C GLY A 75 16.40 -13.33 -15.17
N LEU A 76 17.51 -14.05 -15.04
CA LEU A 76 18.68 -13.80 -15.87
C LEU A 76 18.40 -14.26 -17.30
N ALA A 77 18.83 -13.48 -18.30
CA ALA A 77 18.83 -13.99 -19.67
C ALA A 77 19.92 -15.06 -19.82
N PRO A 78 19.62 -16.22 -20.43
CA PRO A 78 20.61 -17.26 -20.61
C PRO A 78 21.69 -16.81 -21.61
N SER A 79 22.86 -17.44 -21.52
CA SER A 79 23.92 -17.25 -22.51
C SER A 79 23.50 -17.86 -23.85
N PHE A 80 23.90 -17.20 -24.93
CA PHE A 80 23.60 -17.60 -26.29
C PHE A 80 24.89 -17.69 -27.11
N THR A 81 25.07 -18.83 -27.78
CA THR A 81 26.21 -19.07 -28.67
C THR A 81 25.71 -19.39 -30.06
N LEU A 82 26.25 -18.70 -31.05
CA LEU A 82 25.93 -18.88 -32.45
C LEU A 82 27.21 -19.11 -33.27
N THR A 83 27.22 -20.19 -34.04
CA THR A 83 28.29 -20.47 -35.00
C THR A 83 27.69 -20.40 -36.41
N LEU A 84 28.18 -19.47 -37.22
CA LEU A 84 27.74 -19.21 -38.58
C LEU A 84 28.89 -19.44 -39.54
N TYR A 85 28.67 -20.22 -40.58
CA TYR A 85 29.61 -20.36 -41.70
C TYR A 85 29.21 -19.48 -42.88
N GLU A 86 27.92 -19.27 -43.06
CA GLU A 86 27.34 -18.43 -44.11
C GLU A 86 26.11 -17.73 -43.54
N LEU A 87 25.90 -16.48 -43.93
CA LEU A 87 24.70 -15.71 -43.59
C LEU A 87 24.20 -15.01 -44.85
N HIS A 88 23.08 -15.47 -45.38
CA HIS A 88 22.38 -14.80 -46.46
C HIS A 88 21.28 -13.93 -45.87
N VAL A 89 21.42 -12.60 -45.97
CA VAL A 89 20.41 -11.66 -45.50
C VAL A 89 19.73 -10.99 -46.69
N PRO A 90 18.54 -11.48 -47.10
CA PRO A 90 17.80 -10.86 -48.18
C PRO A 90 17.46 -9.41 -47.81
N ASP A 91 17.53 -8.53 -48.80
CA ASP A 91 17.34 -7.07 -48.67
C ASP A 91 18.41 -6.32 -47.84
N GLY A 92 19.54 -6.95 -47.51
CA GLY A 92 20.66 -6.30 -46.81
C GLY A 92 20.37 -5.92 -45.36
N LYS A 93 19.34 -6.51 -44.74
CA LYS A 93 18.97 -6.24 -43.34
C LYS A 93 19.85 -7.05 -42.40
N PRO A 94 20.40 -6.49 -41.31
CA PRO A 94 21.24 -7.25 -40.39
C PRO A 94 20.43 -8.28 -39.59
N LEU A 95 21.10 -9.37 -39.18
CA LEU A 95 20.61 -10.27 -38.13
C LEU A 95 20.73 -9.56 -36.78
N SER A 96 19.61 -9.39 -36.08
CA SER A 96 19.60 -8.82 -34.73
C SER A 96 19.57 -9.93 -33.69
N ILE A 97 20.42 -9.84 -32.66
CA ILE A 97 20.46 -10.76 -31.52
C ILE A 97 20.34 -9.92 -30.26
N LEU A 98 19.26 -10.13 -29.52
CA LEU A 98 18.97 -9.43 -28.28
C LEU A 98 19.00 -10.42 -27.12
N SER A 99 19.85 -10.18 -26.14
CA SER A 99 19.81 -10.85 -24.83
C SER A 99 19.38 -9.84 -23.78
N GLN A 100 18.21 -10.06 -23.15
CA GLN A 100 17.62 -9.11 -22.22
C GLN A 100 17.19 -9.80 -20.93
N GLY A 101 17.77 -9.39 -19.80
CA GLY A 101 17.30 -9.87 -18.50
C GLY A 101 15.83 -9.51 -18.24
N GLY A 102 15.15 -10.32 -17.43
CA GLY A 102 13.75 -10.12 -17.09
C GLY A 102 13.53 -8.84 -16.28
N VAL A 103 12.35 -8.24 -16.41
CA VAL A 103 11.95 -7.06 -15.62
C VAL A 103 11.69 -7.49 -14.17
N GLY A 104 12.11 -6.70 -13.19
CA GLY A 104 11.78 -6.92 -11.78
C GLY A 104 10.30 -6.72 -11.48
N GLY A 105 9.75 -7.49 -10.54
CA GLY A 105 8.34 -7.38 -10.16
C GLY A 105 8.02 -6.09 -9.40
N THR A 106 6.76 -5.67 -9.42
CA THR A 106 6.28 -4.52 -8.64
C THR A 106 5.94 -4.95 -7.21
N GLY A 107 6.46 -4.24 -6.20
CA GLY A 107 6.19 -4.53 -4.80
C GLY A 107 4.70 -4.39 -4.45
N GLY A 108 4.21 -5.17 -3.48
CA GLY A 108 2.80 -5.13 -3.07
C GLY A 108 2.43 -3.81 -2.39
N THR A 109 1.20 -3.34 -2.53
CA THR A 109 0.73 -2.16 -1.79
C THR A 109 0.55 -2.49 -0.31
N GLY A 110 0.75 -1.51 0.57
CA GLY A 110 0.41 -1.67 1.99
C GLY A 110 -1.10 -1.72 2.24
N GLY A 111 -1.52 -2.42 3.28
CA GLY A 111 -2.91 -2.50 3.70
C GLY A 111 -3.43 -1.18 4.26
N THR A 112 -4.73 -0.93 4.18
CA THR A 112 -5.34 0.26 4.82
C THR A 112 -5.42 0.08 6.33
N GLY A 113 -5.19 1.11 7.13
CA GLY A 113 -5.41 1.06 8.58
C GLY A 113 -6.88 0.87 8.95
N GLY A 114 -7.15 0.24 10.10
CA GLY A 114 -8.51 0.13 10.65
C GLY A 114 -9.06 1.49 11.08
N ASN A 115 -10.38 1.69 10.99
CA ASN A 115 -11.01 2.93 11.46
C ASN A 115 -11.33 2.86 12.95
N GLY A 116 -11.36 4.01 13.62
CA GLY A 116 -12.02 4.13 14.92
C GLY A 116 -13.53 4.26 14.78
N ASP A 117 -14.26 3.94 15.84
CA ASP A 117 -15.72 4.00 15.90
C ASP A 117 -16.20 5.28 16.62
N THR A 118 -17.47 5.62 16.42
CA THR A 118 -18.07 6.86 16.94
C THR A 118 -18.22 6.83 18.46
N GLY A 119 -18.01 7.96 19.12
CA GLY A 119 -18.26 8.11 20.55
C GLY A 119 -19.75 8.13 20.91
N GLY A 120 -20.08 7.70 22.12
CA GLY A 120 -21.45 7.66 22.61
C GLY A 120 -22.00 9.06 22.87
N ASN A 121 -23.28 9.30 22.57
CA ASN A 121 -23.92 10.59 22.90
C ASN A 121 -24.08 10.75 24.42
N ALA A 122 -24.08 11.99 24.89
CA ALA A 122 -24.41 12.33 26.27
C ALA A 122 -25.84 11.92 26.64
N GLY A 123 -26.05 11.65 27.92
CA GLY A 123 -27.39 11.68 28.51
C GLY A 123 -27.93 13.12 28.57
N ILE A 124 -29.21 13.26 28.92
CA ILE A 124 -29.86 14.57 29.04
C ILE A 124 -30.40 14.72 30.47
N ASN A 125 -30.00 15.80 31.14
CA ASN A 125 -30.55 16.26 32.41
C ASN A 125 -31.88 16.99 32.18
N TYR A 126 -32.64 17.13 33.26
CA TYR A 126 -33.76 18.06 33.24
C TYR A 126 -33.23 19.49 33.38
N GLU A 127 -33.82 20.42 32.63
CA GLU A 127 -33.39 21.82 32.55
C GLU A 127 -33.14 22.48 33.91
N LYS A 128 -34.08 22.32 34.85
CA LYS A 128 -33.96 22.87 36.21
C LYS A 128 -32.77 22.32 37.00
N CYS A 129 -32.30 21.12 36.68
CA CYS A 129 -31.15 20.51 37.34
C CYS A 129 -29.84 21.15 36.90
N ILE A 130 -29.78 21.61 35.65
CA ILE A 130 -28.66 22.41 35.16
C ILE A 130 -28.78 23.85 35.68
N ASN A 131 -29.97 24.47 35.55
CA ASN A 131 -30.16 25.87 35.94
C ASN A 131 -29.94 26.13 37.44
N ASN A 132 -30.27 25.16 38.29
CA ASN A 132 -30.04 25.25 39.74
C ASN A 132 -28.62 24.79 40.14
N GLY A 133 -27.75 24.47 39.18
CA GLY A 133 -26.37 24.02 39.41
C GLY A 133 -26.23 22.64 40.07
N THR A 134 -27.34 21.89 40.20
CA THR A 134 -27.34 20.57 40.85
C THR A 134 -26.65 19.52 39.99
N CYS A 135 -26.78 19.64 38.67
CA CYS A 135 -26.14 18.77 37.70
C CYS A 135 -25.29 19.58 36.73
N GLN A 136 -24.11 19.06 36.41
CA GLN A 136 -23.33 19.54 35.29
C GLN A 136 -23.89 18.95 33.99
N PRO A 137 -23.78 19.67 32.86
CA PRO A 137 -24.12 19.12 31.55
C PRO A 137 -23.29 17.87 31.25
N ALA A 138 -23.94 16.83 30.73
CA ALA A 138 -23.25 15.64 30.26
C ALA A 138 -22.58 15.90 28.91
N VAL A 139 -21.45 15.24 28.67
CA VAL A 139 -20.70 15.35 27.40
C VAL A 139 -20.77 14.04 26.62
N GLY A 140 -20.67 14.14 25.30
CA GLY A 140 -20.48 12.98 24.46
C GLY A 140 -19.12 12.34 24.74
N GLY A 141 -18.98 11.07 24.38
CA GLY A 141 -17.68 10.42 24.32
C GLY A 141 -16.91 10.86 23.08
N ASN A 142 -15.59 10.90 23.17
CA ASN A 142 -14.74 11.17 22.01
C ASN A 142 -14.89 10.04 20.98
N GLY A 143 -14.59 10.33 19.72
CA GLY A 143 -14.43 9.26 18.73
C GLY A 143 -13.20 8.40 19.01
N GLY A 144 -13.23 7.15 18.55
CA GLY A 144 -12.06 6.26 18.57
C GLY A 144 -11.05 6.64 17.50
N ASP A 145 -9.77 6.40 17.75
CA ASP A 145 -8.70 6.71 16.80
C ASP A 145 -8.61 5.67 15.67
N GLY A 146 -8.24 6.11 14.48
CA GLY A 146 -7.87 5.23 13.36
C GLY A 146 -6.44 4.72 13.49
N ALA A 147 -6.14 3.57 12.90
CA ALA A 147 -4.81 2.99 12.88
C ALA A 147 -4.01 3.38 11.63
N VAL A 148 -2.69 3.28 11.70
CA VAL A 148 -1.78 3.61 10.60
C VAL A 148 -1.93 2.61 9.44
N GLY A 149 -1.74 3.08 8.21
CA GLY A 149 -1.67 2.22 7.02
C GLY A 149 -0.36 1.42 6.94
N GLY A 150 -0.41 0.28 6.25
CA GLY A 150 0.75 -0.59 6.07
C GLY A 150 1.79 -0.01 5.13
N VAL A 151 3.04 -0.42 5.30
CA VAL A 151 4.15 0.00 4.42
C VAL A 151 4.10 -0.77 3.08
N GLY A 152 4.45 -0.13 1.98
CA GLY A 152 4.57 -0.80 0.68
C GLY A 152 5.70 -1.84 0.63
N GLY A 153 5.51 -2.86 -0.19
CA GLY A 153 6.51 -3.88 -0.47
C GLY A 153 7.65 -3.36 -1.34
N PRO A 154 8.89 -3.82 -1.14
CA PRO A 154 9.99 -3.47 -2.02
C PRO A 154 9.80 -4.09 -3.41
N ALA A 155 10.29 -3.40 -4.44
CA ALA A 155 10.28 -3.92 -5.80
C ALA A 155 11.38 -4.98 -6.03
N GLY A 156 11.22 -5.76 -7.09
CA GLY A 156 12.25 -6.67 -7.56
C GLY A 156 13.30 -5.95 -8.41
N ASP A 157 14.55 -6.41 -8.35
CA ASP A 157 15.59 -5.96 -9.28
C ASP A 157 15.36 -6.54 -10.67
N GLY A 158 15.91 -5.88 -11.69
CA GLY A 158 16.02 -6.44 -13.03
C GLY A 158 17.00 -7.61 -13.10
N GLY A 159 16.72 -8.56 -13.98
CA GLY A 159 17.64 -9.65 -14.32
C GLY A 159 18.82 -9.14 -15.13
N ALA A 160 20.00 -9.77 -15.02
CA ALA A 160 21.11 -9.40 -15.88
C ALA A 160 20.90 -9.92 -17.33
N GLY A 161 21.47 -9.21 -18.29
CA GLY A 161 21.60 -9.68 -19.67
C GLY A 161 22.57 -10.87 -19.77
N GLY A 162 22.33 -11.77 -20.73
CA GLY A 162 23.14 -12.95 -20.96
C GLY A 162 24.40 -12.64 -21.76
N SER A 163 25.31 -13.61 -21.85
CA SER A 163 26.48 -13.47 -22.73
C SER A 163 26.14 -13.96 -24.14
N ILE A 164 26.40 -13.13 -25.15
CA ILE A 164 26.26 -13.45 -26.57
C ILE A 164 27.64 -13.75 -27.13
N THR A 165 27.86 -14.95 -27.65
CA THR A 165 29.10 -15.36 -28.33
C THR A 165 28.80 -15.74 -29.77
N ILE A 166 29.50 -15.11 -30.72
CA ILE A 166 29.25 -15.32 -32.16
C ILE A 166 30.56 -15.73 -32.84
N TYR A 167 30.56 -16.90 -33.44
CA TYR A 167 31.64 -17.38 -34.31
C TYR A 167 31.20 -17.19 -35.77
N CYS A 168 31.88 -16.34 -36.53
CA CYS A 168 31.53 -16.08 -37.93
C CYS A 168 32.75 -15.67 -38.78
N PRO A 169 32.70 -15.84 -40.12
CA PRO A 169 33.67 -15.23 -41.03
C PRO A 169 33.69 -13.70 -40.91
N ALA A 170 34.86 -13.09 -41.12
CA ALA A 170 35.03 -11.64 -41.01
C ALA A 170 34.08 -10.85 -41.93
N ASN A 171 33.77 -11.37 -43.12
CA ASN A 171 32.84 -10.74 -44.07
C ASN A 171 31.37 -10.77 -43.62
N VAL A 172 31.02 -11.62 -42.65
CA VAL A 172 29.65 -11.77 -42.13
C VAL A 172 29.42 -10.91 -40.88
N GLN A 173 30.47 -10.60 -40.10
CA GLN A 173 30.33 -9.91 -38.82
C GLN A 173 29.59 -8.56 -38.92
N SER A 174 29.81 -7.79 -39.99
CA SER A 174 29.14 -6.50 -40.21
C SER A 174 27.63 -6.61 -40.44
N LEU A 175 27.13 -7.82 -40.72
CA LEU A 175 25.72 -8.11 -40.95
C LEU A 175 24.99 -8.53 -39.67
N ILE A 176 25.67 -8.50 -38.51
CA ILE A 176 25.10 -8.94 -37.23
C ILE A 176 25.11 -7.78 -36.24
N MET A 177 23.95 -7.47 -35.70
CA MET A 177 23.78 -6.56 -34.56
C MET A 177 23.47 -7.39 -33.32
N ALA A 178 24.35 -7.34 -32.32
CA ALA A 178 24.15 -8.06 -31.07
C ALA A 178 24.14 -7.10 -29.88
N LEU A 179 23.13 -7.22 -29.03
CA LEU A 179 22.94 -6.40 -27.84
C LEU A 179 22.64 -7.28 -26.64
N SER A 180 23.37 -7.08 -25.55
CA SER A 180 23.04 -7.66 -24.26
C SER A 180 22.75 -6.57 -23.22
N SER A 181 21.52 -6.54 -22.72
CA SER A 181 21.04 -5.56 -21.75
C SER A 181 20.47 -6.23 -20.51
N GLY A 182 20.62 -5.58 -19.35
CA GLY A 182 19.84 -5.96 -18.18
C GLY A 182 18.36 -5.66 -18.35
N GLY A 183 17.54 -6.30 -17.54
CA GLY A 183 16.14 -5.98 -17.37
C GLY A 183 15.94 -4.71 -16.54
N GLU A 184 14.77 -4.12 -16.69
CA GLU A 184 14.38 -2.95 -15.90
C GLU A 184 14.09 -3.35 -14.45
N ALA A 185 14.27 -2.39 -13.54
CA ALA A 185 13.83 -2.54 -12.16
C ALA A 185 12.30 -2.56 -12.06
N GLY A 186 11.79 -3.29 -11.08
CA GLY A 186 10.39 -3.18 -10.69
C GLY A 186 10.08 -1.86 -9.96
N LYS A 187 8.79 -1.55 -9.84
CA LYS A 187 8.31 -0.39 -9.08
C LYS A 187 8.07 -0.75 -7.62
N ALA A 188 8.36 0.18 -6.71
CA ALA A 188 8.02 0.01 -5.30
C ALA A 188 6.50 -0.07 -5.12
N GLY A 189 6.05 -0.83 -4.13
CA GLY A 189 4.67 -0.79 -3.68
C GLY A 189 4.35 0.52 -2.97
N GLU A 190 3.14 1.03 -3.15
CA GLU A 190 2.67 2.20 -2.42
C GLU A 190 2.35 1.86 -0.96
N GLY A 191 2.46 2.84 -0.06
CA GLY A 191 1.98 2.69 1.31
C GLY A 191 0.46 2.72 1.38
N GLY A 192 -0.11 2.02 2.36
CA GLY A 192 -1.53 1.98 2.62
C GLY A 192 -2.03 3.28 3.25
N GLN A 193 -3.32 3.59 3.04
CA GLN A 193 -3.96 4.72 3.70
C GLN A 193 -4.13 4.46 5.20
N GLY A 194 -3.98 5.50 6.02
CA GLY A 194 -4.38 5.43 7.42
C GLY A 194 -5.89 5.32 7.58
N GLY A 195 -6.33 4.65 8.63
CA GLY A 195 -7.73 4.58 9.00
C GLY A 195 -8.25 5.91 9.53
N LYS A 196 -9.55 6.15 9.38
CA LYS A 196 -10.22 7.34 9.88
C LYS A 196 -10.44 7.24 11.38
N GLY A 197 -10.32 8.36 12.10
CA GLY A 197 -10.90 8.46 13.44
C GLY A 197 -12.42 8.47 13.37
N GLY A 198 -13.07 7.99 14.41
CA GLY A 198 -14.52 8.07 14.59
C GLY A 198 -14.96 9.47 14.97
N ASP A 199 -16.23 9.78 14.75
CA ASP A 199 -16.80 11.05 15.18
C ASP A 199 -16.99 11.08 16.70
N GLY A 200 -16.97 12.26 17.31
CA GLY A 200 -17.35 12.41 18.71
C GLY A 200 -18.87 12.38 18.90
N GLY A 201 -19.32 11.88 20.04
CA GLY A 201 -20.73 11.86 20.41
C GLY A 201 -21.28 13.25 20.69
N ALA A 202 -22.58 13.44 20.51
CA ALA A 202 -23.26 14.70 20.82
C ALA A 202 -23.21 14.99 22.33
N ASN A 203 -22.90 16.23 22.69
CA ASN A 203 -23.03 16.73 24.06
C ASN A 203 -24.50 17.00 24.39
N GLU A 204 -24.80 17.13 25.69
CA GLU A 204 -26.12 17.55 26.15
C GLU A 204 -26.46 18.95 25.61
N PRO A 205 -27.65 19.15 25.00
CA PRO A 205 -28.10 20.48 24.58
C PRO A 205 -28.31 21.39 25.79
N LEU A 206 -27.64 22.54 25.82
CA LEU A 206 -27.84 23.54 26.87
C LEU A 206 -29.09 24.41 26.58
N PRO A 207 -29.79 24.93 27.60
CA PRO A 207 -31.07 25.65 27.44
C PRO A 207 -31.01 26.88 26.50
N ASN A 208 -29.83 27.47 26.35
CA ASN A 208 -29.59 28.65 25.49
C ASN A 208 -28.74 28.33 24.25
N GLN A 209 -28.63 27.06 23.86
CA GLN A 209 -27.80 26.63 22.76
C GLN A 209 -28.65 26.09 21.61
N SER A 210 -28.70 26.83 20.51
CA SER A 210 -29.51 26.48 19.33
C SER A 210 -28.88 25.41 18.44
N THR A 211 -27.57 25.16 18.59
CA THR A 211 -26.82 24.21 17.75
C THR A 211 -26.19 23.10 18.61
N PRO A 212 -26.40 21.81 18.27
CA PRO A 212 -25.71 20.71 18.94
C PRO A 212 -24.20 20.90 18.91
N THR A 213 -23.55 20.65 20.05
CA THR A 213 -22.08 20.50 20.11
C THR A 213 -21.73 19.03 20.24
N TYR A 214 -20.54 18.66 19.79
CA TYR A 214 -20.05 17.29 19.81
C TYR A 214 -18.74 17.24 20.60
N ALA A 215 -18.45 16.07 21.16
CA ALA A 215 -17.12 15.75 21.65
C ALA A 215 -16.11 15.73 20.49
N PRO A 216 -14.80 15.85 20.77
CA PRO A 216 -13.78 15.72 19.75
C PRO A 216 -13.87 14.39 18.97
N PRO A 217 -13.63 14.41 17.64
CA PRO A 217 -13.43 13.18 16.89
C PRO A 217 -12.11 12.50 17.30
N GLY A 218 -12.00 11.21 17.01
CA GLY A 218 -10.74 10.49 17.11
C GLY A 218 -9.72 10.97 16.08
N GLN A 219 -8.45 10.72 16.35
CA GLN A 219 -7.37 11.05 15.44
C GLN A 219 -7.35 10.08 14.25
N PRO A 220 -7.16 10.56 13.01
CA PRO A 220 -6.91 9.68 11.89
C PRO A 220 -5.52 9.04 12.01
N GLY A 221 -5.39 7.83 11.50
CA GLY A 221 -4.11 7.14 11.36
C GLY A 221 -3.23 7.77 10.29
N GLY A 222 -1.91 7.64 10.46
CA GLY A 222 -0.94 8.05 9.45
C GLY A 222 -0.99 7.16 8.19
N GLN A 223 -0.55 7.72 7.06
CA GLN A 223 -0.30 6.91 5.86
C GLN A 223 0.94 6.03 6.06
N GLY A 224 0.91 4.84 5.48
CA GLY A 224 2.09 3.98 5.39
C GLY A 224 3.12 4.56 4.42
N ALA A 225 4.41 4.29 4.68
CA ALA A 225 5.46 4.66 3.75
C ALA A 225 5.40 3.78 2.48
N GLY A 226 5.87 4.32 1.35
CA GLY A 226 6.13 3.51 0.15
C GLY A 226 7.28 2.53 0.36
N GLY A 227 7.32 1.48 -0.47
CA GLY A 227 8.43 0.53 -0.53
C GLY A 227 9.68 1.12 -1.19
N SER A 228 10.75 0.32 -1.26
CA SER A 228 11.96 0.69 -2.00
C SER A 228 11.89 0.25 -3.45
N ALA A 229 12.41 1.08 -4.37
CA ALA A 229 12.56 0.71 -5.77
C ALA A 229 13.65 -0.36 -5.95
N GLY A 230 13.53 -1.16 -7.00
CA GLY A 230 14.55 -2.12 -7.40
C GLY A 230 15.70 -1.45 -8.17
N SER A 231 16.74 -2.22 -8.43
CA SER A 231 17.87 -1.82 -9.28
C SER A 231 17.76 -2.43 -10.68
N PRO A 232 18.14 -1.70 -11.74
CA PRO A 232 18.25 -2.28 -13.08
C PRO A 232 19.27 -3.43 -13.12
N GLY A 233 19.03 -4.39 -14.00
CA GLY A 233 19.96 -5.48 -14.23
C GLY A 233 21.26 -5.01 -14.90
N ALA A 234 22.35 -5.73 -14.64
CA ALA A 234 23.61 -5.49 -15.34
C ALA A 234 23.50 -5.88 -16.82
N ARG A 235 24.24 -5.18 -17.68
CA ARG A 235 24.44 -5.59 -19.08
C ARG A 235 25.29 -6.86 -19.12
N GLY A 236 24.98 -7.76 -20.05
CA GLY A 236 25.84 -8.91 -20.33
C GLY A 236 26.94 -8.55 -21.33
N THR A 237 27.54 -9.57 -21.92
CA THR A 237 28.68 -9.41 -22.84
C THR A 237 28.29 -9.78 -24.27
N VAL A 238 28.98 -9.20 -25.24
CA VAL A 238 28.88 -9.55 -26.66
C VAL A 238 30.28 -9.76 -27.19
N THR A 239 30.58 -10.96 -27.68
CA THR A 239 31.90 -11.34 -28.17
C THR A 239 31.81 -11.96 -29.55
N PHE A 240 32.66 -11.49 -30.46
CA PHE A 240 32.83 -12.05 -31.80
C PHE A 240 34.15 -12.78 -31.92
N PHE A 241 34.12 -13.95 -32.55
CA PHE A 241 35.28 -14.73 -32.93
C PHE A 241 35.27 -14.97 -34.43
N THR A 242 36.39 -14.67 -35.08
CA THR A 242 36.55 -14.92 -36.51
C THR A 242 36.82 -16.41 -36.74
N LEU A 243 35.99 -17.04 -37.57
CA LEU A 243 36.30 -18.37 -38.07
C LEU A 243 37.35 -18.25 -39.18
N ASN A 244 38.50 -18.89 -38.98
CA ASN A 244 39.49 -19.01 -40.05
C ASN A 244 38.91 -19.91 -41.14
N SER A 245 38.85 -19.39 -42.37
CA SER A 245 38.51 -20.16 -43.56
C SER A 245 39.47 -21.36 -43.67
N ARG A 246 38.92 -22.57 -43.68
CA ARG A 246 39.65 -23.75 -44.15
C ARG A 246 39.79 -23.69 -45.66
#